data_AF-A0A972SAP2-F1
#
_entry.id   AF-A0A972SAP2-F1
#
_cell.length_a   1.000
_cell.length_b   1.000
_cell.length_c   1.000
_cell.angle_alpha   90.00
_cell.angle_beta   90.00
_cell.angle_gamma   90.00
#
_symmetry.space_group_name_H-M   'P 1'
#
loop_
_entity.id
_entity.type
_entity.pdbx_description
1 polymer ?
#
loop_
_entity_poly.entity_id
_entity_poly.type
_entity_poly.pdbx_seq_one_letter_code
_entity_poly.pdbx_strand_id
1 'polypeptide(L)'
;MKRAWVVLALVILVLAVTGCSKIQVDLPDREVPVSEEAAQSLQQKISQLDWQSGTATLTVTESEVTSYINLKLLDEEVPIKEPTVWFEDGKVYIAGTLDKNALPVGGQAALIVDLSVQDGKLHIQVEKAVVGGVPVPSGVLDKLTDTLNEHLSAKFGPITVKELHIGQGTATISLAR
;
A
#
# COMPACT_ATOMS: atom_id res chain seq x y z
N MET A 1 -54.28 -5.74 15.77
CA MET A 1 -53.84 -4.60 14.93
C MET A 1 -52.75 -3.75 15.59
N LYS A 2 -52.88 -3.31 16.86
CA LYS A 2 -51.89 -2.43 17.53
C LYS A 2 -50.47 -3.06 17.70
N ARG A 3 -50.40 -4.37 17.94
CA ARG A 3 -49.12 -5.09 18.08
C ARG A 3 -48.33 -5.21 16.78
N ALA A 4 -49.01 -5.34 15.63
CA ALA A 4 -48.38 -5.42 14.31
C ALA A 4 -47.74 -4.08 13.90
N TRP A 5 -48.37 -2.97 14.28
CA TRP A 5 -47.83 -1.62 14.05
C TRP A 5 -46.58 -1.33 14.89
N VAL A 6 -46.53 -1.82 16.13
CA VAL A 6 -45.34 -1.67 16.99
C VAL A 6 -44.16 -2.48 16.44
N VAL A 7 -44.40 -3.72 15.97
CA VAL A 7 -43.34 -4.54 15.35
C VAL A 7 -42.85 -3.92 14.05
N LEU A 8 -43.75 -3.40 13.21
CA LEU A 8 -43.38 -2.72 11.96
C LEU A 8 -42.54 -1.45 12.21
N ALA A 9 -42.92 -0.65 13.21
CA ALA A 9 -42.16 0.54 13.60
C ALA A 9 -40.78 0.18 14.15
N LEU A 10 -40.65 -0.92 14.90
CA LEU A 10 -39.38 -1.39 15.43
C LEU A 10 -38.43 -1.88 14.33
N VAL A 11 -38.96 -2.58 13.31
CA VAL A 11 -38.18 -3.06 12.15
C VAL A 11 -37.70 -1.88 11.29
N ILE A 12 -38.55 -0.87 11.05
CA ILE A 12 -38.15 0.35 10.32
C ILE A 12 -37.10 1.15 11.10
N LEU A 13 -37.21 1.19 12.44
CA LEU A 13 -36.22 1.87 13.28
C LEU A 13 -34.86 1.17 13.23
N VAL A 14 -34.81 -0.16 13.24
CA VAL A 14 -33.56 -0.94 13.13
C VAL A 14 -32.90 -0.77 11.74
N LEU A 15 -33.71 -0.67 10.67
CA LEU A 15 -33.23 -0.38 9.31
C LEU A 15 -32.71 1.05 9.12
N ALA A 16 -33.11 2.01 9.96
CA ALA A 16 -32.63 3.38 9.89
C ALA A 16 -31.26 3.60 10.59
N VAL A 17 -30.80 2.65 11.43
CA VAL A 17 -29.52 2.75 12.16
C VAL A 17 -28.36 2.08 11.43
N THR A 18 -28.57 1.46 10.26
CA THR A 18 -27.46 1.09 9.38
C THR A 18 -26.94 2.34 8.68
N GLY A 19 -26.28 3.21 9.46
CA GLY A 19 -25.54 4.33 8.93
C GLY A 19 -24.51 3.80 7.93
N CYS A 20 -24.49 4.40 6.75
CA CYS A 20 -23.37 4.32 5.83
C CYS A 20 -22.13 4.89 6.54
N SER A 21 -21.48 4.09 7.38
CA SER A 21 -20.09 4.34 7.74
C SER A 21 -19.33 4.12 6.44
N LYS A 22 -19.03 5.20 5.72
CA LYS A 22 -18.06 5.15 4.62
C LYS A 22 -16.79 4.59 5.24
N ILE A 23 -16.43 3.37 4.86
CA ILE A 23 -15.22 2.75 5.41
C ILE A 23 -14.07 3.44 4.70
N GLN A 24 -13.47 4.41 5.40
CA GLN A 24 -12.34 5.16 4.93
C GLN A 24 -11.06 4.52 5.52
N VAL A 25 -9.99 4.51 4.73
CA VAL A 25 -8.65 4.28 5.25
C VAL A 25 -8.22 5.61 5.84
N ASP A 26 -7.79 5.61 7.10
CA ASP A 26 -7.18 6.79 7.69
C ASP A 26 -5.79 6.90 7.05
N LEU A 27 -5.61 7.91 6.22
CA LEU A 27 -4.38 8.15 5.48
C LEU A 27 -3.63 9.27 6.18
N PRO A 28 -2.29 9.24 6.16
CA PRO A 28 -1.52 10.31 6.74
C PRO A 28 -1.83 11.67 6.11
N ASP A 29 -2.10 12.67 6.96
CA ASP A 29 -2.40 14.05 6.55
C ASP A 29 -1.10 14.84 6.29
N ARG A 30 -0.31 14.37 5.32
CA ARG A 30 0.88 15.06 4.83
C ARG A 30 0.96 14.96 3.32
N GLU A 31 1.29 16.08 2.69
CA GLU A 31 1.57 16.10 1.26
C GLU A 31 2.94 15.49 0.97
N VAL A 32 3.01 14.68 -0.08
CA VAL A 32 4.25 14.08 -0.56
C VAL A 32 4.55 14.67 -1.94
N PRO A 33 5.56 15.54 -2.07
CA PRO A 33 5.85 16.18 -3.34
C PRO A 33 6.38 15.15 -4.36
N VAL A 34 5.93 15.29 -5.60
CA VAL A 34 6.44 14.54 -6.76
C VAL A 34 7.42 15.41 -7.52
N SER A 35 8.66 14.93 -7.70
CA SER A 35 9.68 15.66 -8.47
C SER A 35 10.63 14.72 -9.22
N GLU A 36 11.17 15.19 -10.35
CA GLU A 36 12.16 14.42 -11.11
C GLU A 36 13.44 14.19 -10.30
N GLU A 37 13.85 15.16 -9.50
CA GLU A 37 15.04 15.09 -8.64
C GLU A 37 14.88 13.98 -7.59
N ALA A 38 13.70 13.87 -6.97
CA ALA A 38 13.42 12.81 -6.00
C ALA A 38 13.41 11.41 -6.65
N ALA A 39 12.81 11.27 -7.84
CA ALA A 39 12.85 10.01 -8.59
C ALA A 39 14.29 9.62 -8.99
N GLN A 40 15.09 10.59 -9.44
CA GLN A 40 16.49 10.38 -9.80
C GLN A 40 17.34 10.02 -8.58
N SER A 41 17.11 10.66 -7.43
CA SER A 41 17.78 10.33 -6.16
C SER A 41 17.59 8.86 -5.80
N LEU A 42 16.34 8.36 -5.86
CA LEU A 42 16.06 6.95 -5.59
C LEU A 42 16.78 6.02 -6.58
N GLN A 43 16.71 6.34 -7.86
CA GLN A 43 17.37 5.55 -8.90
C GLN A 43 18.89 5.50 -8.71
N GLN A 44 19.52 6.62 -8.34
CA GLN A 44 20.94 6.68 -8.05
C GLN A 44 21.31 5.84 -6.82
N LYS A 45 20.54 5.97 -5.72
CA LYS A 45 20.73 5.12 -4.53
C LYS A 45 20.66 3.64 -4.89
N ILE A 46 19.64 3.22 -5.63
CA ILE A 46 19.48 1.81 -6.06
C ILE A 46 20.63 1.34 -6.95
N SER A 47 21.10 2.20 -7.86
CA SER A 47 22.19 1.86 -8.80
C SER A 47 23.56 1.79 -8.12
N GLN A 48 23.75 2.53 -7.02
CA GLN A 48 24.98 2.52 -6.23
C GLN A 48 25.02 1.38 -5.21
N LEU A 49 23.89 0.73 -4.92
CA LEU A 49 23.86 -0.45 -4.07
C LEU A 49 24.51 -1.62 -4.79
N ASP A 50 25.60 -2.11 -4.21
CA ASP A 50 26.17 -3.38 -4.60
C ASP A 50 25.36 -4.52 -3.97
N TRP A 51 24.29 -4.89 -4.66
CA TRP A 51 23.40 -6.01 -4.31
C TRP A 51 24.14 -7.35 -4.21
N GLN A 52 25.39 -7.46 -4.71
CA GLN A 52 26.19 -8.68 -4.68
C GLN A 52 27.25 -8.70 -3.56
N SER A 53 27.66 -7.54 -3.04
CA SER A 53 28.67 -7.44 -1.96
C SER A 53 28.21 -8.05 -0.63
N GLY A 54 26.89 -8.15 -0.41
CA GLY A 54 26.29 -8.78 0.77
C GLY A 54 26.15 -7.87 1.99
N THR A 55 26.53 -6.59 1.93
CA THR A 55 26.22 -5.64 3.01
C THR A 55 25.95 -4.26 2.41
N ALA A 56 24.69 -3.83 2.47
CA ALA A 56 24.31 -2.50 2.01
C ALA A 56 23.11 -1.99 2.81
N THR A 57 23.02 -0.68 2.98
CA THR A 57 21.87 -0.03 3.64
C THR A 57 21.27 0.97 2.66
N LEU A 58 19.97 0.83 2.42
CA LEU A 58 19.19 1.72 1.57
C LEU A 58 18.17 2.45 2.42
N THR A 59 18.30 3.78 2.51
CA THR A 59 17.29 4.65 3.10
C THR A 59 16.58 5.44 2.00
N VAL A 60 15.26 5.33 1.98
CA VAL A 60 14.37 5.99 1.02
C VAL A 60 13.36 6.87 1.73
N THR A 61 12.98 7.98 1.11
CA THR A 61 11.91 8.85 1.59
C THR A 61 10.59 8.58 0.87
N GLU A 62 9.48 9.01 1.45
CA GLU A 62 8.17 8.97 0.81
C GLU A 62 8.15 9.69 -0.54
N SER A 63 8.80 10.86 -0.60
CA SER A 63 8.88 11.68 -1.82
C SER A 63 9.70 10.99 -2.90
N GLU A 64 10.79 10.31 -2.54
CA GLU A 64 11.60 9.51 -3.45
C GLU A 64 10.79 8.34 -4.04
N VAL A 65 10.10 7.57 -3.20
CA VAL A 65 9.32 6.41 -3.63
C VAL A 65 8.10 6.83 -4.44
N THR A 66 7.35 7.81 -3.96
CA THR A 66 6.18 8.37 -4.64
C THR A 66 6.57 8.93 -6.01
N SER A 67 7.63 9.74 -6.08
CA SER A 67 8.09 10.31 -7.34
C SER A 67 8.56 9.25 -8.34
N TYR A 68 9.32 8.26 -7.86
CA TYR A 68 9.80 7.19 -8.72
C TYR A 68 8.66 6.35 -9.29
N ILE A 69 7.65 6.02 -8.48
CA ILE A 69 6.48 5.29 -8.97
C ILE A 69 5.79 6.10 -10.07
N ASN A 70 5.44 7.37 -9.77
CA ASN A 70 4.71 8.23 -10.70
C ASN A 70 5.44 8.47 -12.03
N LEU A 71 6.77 8.64 -11.97
CA LEU A 71 7.54 9.10 -13.13
C LEU A 71 8.27 7.97 -13.87
N LYS A 72 8.50 6.81 -13.25
CA LYS A 72 9.35 5.75 -13.78
C LYS A 72 8.71 4.36 -13.83
N LEU A 73 7.67 4.10 -13.02
CA LEU A 73 7.06 2.76 -12.93
C LEU A 73 5.62 2.70 -13.42
N LEU A 74 4.90 3.81 -13.49
CA LEU A 74 3.58 3.81 -14.11
C LEU A 74 3.73 3.60 -15.61
N ASP A 75 3.46 2.37 -16.05
CA ASP A 75 3.17 2.02 -17.43
C ASP A 75 1.65 1.85 -17.62
N GLU A 76 1.23 1.49 -18.83
CA GLU A 76 -0.20 1.25 -19.13
C GLU A 76 -0.78 0.00 -18.44
N GLU A 77 0.07 -0.88 -17.88
CA GLU A 77 -0.36 -2.14 -17.27
C GLU A 77 -0.71 -2.00 -15.78
N VAL A 78 -0.20 -0.96 -15.10
CA VAL A 78 -0.55 -0.67 -13.70
C VAL A 78 -1.86 0.12 -13.63
N PRO A 79 -2.96 -0.43 -13.06
CA PRO A 79 -4.28 0.19 -13.09
C PRO A 79 -4.46 1.28 -12.02
N ILE A 80 -3.41 2.02 -11.65
CA ILE A 80 -3.45 3.11 -10.66
C ILE A 80 -2.84 4.39 -11.23
N LYS A 81 -3.51 5.51 -10.96
CA LYS A 81 -3.08 6.86 -11.33
C LYS A 81 -2.69 7.63 -10.09
N GLU A 82 -1.63 8.41 -10.24
CA GLU A 82 -1.13 9.35 -9.24
C GLU A 82 -0.98 8.73 -7.83
N PRO A 83 -0.33 7.56 -7.71
CA PRO A 83 -0.18 6.91 -6.42
C PRO A 83 0.67 7.77 -5.49
N THR A 84 0.26 7.90 -4.25
CA THR A 84 1.02 8.52 -3.17
C THR A 84 1.35 7.47 -2.13
N VAL A 85 2.61 7.46 -1.67
CA VAL A 85 3.13 6.49 -0.70
C VAL A 85 3.57 7.22 0.56
N TRP A 86 3.12 6.71 1.70
CA TRP A 86 3.52 7.17 3.02
C TRP A 86 4.13 6.04 3.86
N PHE A 87 5.09 6.40 4.71
CA PHE A 87 5.77 5.59 5.70
C PHE A 87 5.43 6.11 7.09
N GLU A 88 4.72 5.32 7.88
CA GLU A 88 4.28 5.71 9.22
C GLU A 88 4.01 4.51 10.11
N ASP A 89 4.44 4.60 11.37
CA ASP A 89 4.17 3.60 12.41
C ASP A 89 4.46 2.14 12.01
N GLY A 90 5.60 1.92 11.33
CA GLY A 90 5.98 0.59 10.87
C GLY A 90 5.25 0.12 9.61
N LYS A 91 4.39 0.95 9.02
CA LYS A 91 3.50 0.58 7.90
C LYS A 91 3.72 1.47 6.68
N VAL A 92 3.31 0.94 5.54
CA VAL A 92 3.27 1.67 4.27
C VAL A 92 1.82 1.90 3.88
N TYR A 93 1.45 3.16 3.70
CA TYR A 93 0.13 3.55 3.21
C TYR A 93 0.29 3.93 1.75
N ILE A 94 -0.61 3.44 0.89
CA ILE A 94 -0.60 3.77 -0.53
C ILE A 94 -2.01 4.19 -0.92
N ALA A 95 -2.16 5.33 -1.59
CA ALA A 95 -3.44 5.78 -2.12
C ALA A 95 -3.29 6.30 -3.55
N GLY A 96 -4.34 6.21 -4.34
CA GLY A 96 -4.36 6.71 -5.72
C GLY A 96 -5.74 6.54 -6.33
N THR A 97 -5.84 6.73 -7.64
CA THR A 97 -7.10 6.54 -8.37
C THR A 97 -7.01 5.36 -9.32
N LEU A 98 -7.90 4.38 -9.21
CA LEU A 98 -7.91 3.27 -10.17
C LEU A 98 -8.33 3.73 -11.57
N ASP A 99 -7.61 3.26 -12.58
CA ASP A 99 -7.96 3.52 -13.96
C ASP A 99 -9.15 2.63 -14.40
N LYS A 100 -10.26 3.28 -14.75
CA LYS A 100 -11.47 2.63 -15.26
C LYS A 100 -11.27 1.92 -16.59
N ASN A 101 -10.23 2.28 -17.33
CA ASN A 101 -9.89 1.61 -18.59
C ASN A 101 -9.23 0.25 -18.34
N ALA A 102 -8.55 0.09 -17.20
CA ALA A 102 -7.85 -1.14 -16.83
C ALA A 102 -8.69 -2.04 -15.90
N LEU A 103 -9.52 -1.46 -15.04
CA LEU A 103 -10.42 -2.19 -14.15
C LEU A 103 -11.87 -1.70 -14.26
N PRO A 104 -12.86 -2.62 -14.27
CA PRO A 104 -14.29 -2.24 -14.30
C PRO A 104 -14.74 -1.53 -13.03
N VAL A 105 -13.93 -1.59 -11.97
CA VAL A 105 -14.07 -0.85 -10.73
C VAL A 105 -13.13 0.36 -10.77
N GLY A 106 -13.68 1.56 -10.60
CA GLY A 106 -12.90 2.80 -10.59
C GLY A 106 -13.16 3.64 -9.35
N GLY A 107 -12.33 4.65 -9.15
CA GLY A 107 -12.42 5.57 -8.01
C GLY A 107 -11.16 5.56 -7.16
N GLN A 108 -11.22 6.24 -6.02
CA GLN A 108 -10.11 6.29 -5.08
C GLN A 108 -9.86 4.90 -4.50
N ALA A 109 -8.60 4.49 -4.51
CA ALA A 109 -8.13 3.30 -3.83
C ALA A 109 -7.13 3.70 -2.76
N ALA A 110 -7.18 3.01 -1.63
CA ALA A 110 -6.22 3.16 -0.55
C ALA A 110 -5.93 1.79 0.05
N LEU A 111 -4.69 1.53 0.42
CA LEU A 111 -4.27 0.28 1.05
C LEU A 111 -3.19 0.54 2.12
N ILE A 112 -3.20 -0.30 3.15
CA ILE A 112 -2.22 -0.33 4.24
C ILE A 112 -1.46 -1.65 4.12
N VAL A 113 -0.13 -1.54 4.06
CA VAL A 113 0.80 -2.68 3.98
C VAL A 113 1.65 -2.71 5.24
N ASP A 114 1.75 -3.88 5.84
CA ASP A 114 2.79 -4.20 6.81
C ASP A 114 3.98 -4.83 6.06
N LEU A 115 5.18 -4.32 6.32
CA LEU A 115 6.41 -4.86 5.79
C LEU A 115 7.21 -5.43 6.95
N SER A 116 7.58 -6.70 6.85
CA SER A 116 8.35 -7.40 7.87
C SER A 116 9.51 -8.19 7.25
N VAL A 117 10.45 -8.63 8.09
CA VAL A 117 11.53 -9.52 7.67
C VAL A 117 11.26 -10.90 8.25
N GLN A 118 11.11 -11.90 7.39
CA GLN A 118 10.87 -13.30 7.76
C GLN A 118 11.88 -14.18 7.04
N ASP A 119 12.62 -15.00 7.80
CA ASP A 119 13.68 -15.88 7.28
C ASP A 119 14.70 -15.15 6.38
N GLY A 120 15.04 -13.92 6.77
CA GLY A 120 15.97 -13.06 6.02
C GLY A 120 15.39 -12.54 4.69
N LYS A 121 14.08 -12.63 4.48
CA LYS A 121 13.40 -12.12 3.28
C LYS A 121 12.41 -11.03 3.67
N LEU A 122 12.23 -10.07 2.77
CA LEU A 122 11.15 -9.10 2.90
C LEU A 122 9.81 -9.83 2.70
N HIS A 123 8.91 -9.66 3.66
CA HIS A 123 7.55 -10.17 3.61
C HIS A 123 6.58 -9.00 3.61
N ILE A 124 5.70 -8.99 2.62
CA ILE A 124 4.59 -8.05 2.49
C ILE A 124 3.35 -8.69 3.10
N GLN A 125 2.58 -7.93 3.88
CA GLN A 125 1.21 -8.28 4.26
C GLN A 125 0.29 -7.10 3.96
N VAL A 126 -0.72 -7.30 3.11
CA VAL A 126 -1.75 -6.27 2.91
C VAL A 126 -2.79 -6.39 4.02
N GLU A 127 -2.85 -5.40 4.90
CA GLU A 127 -3.76 -5.42 6.06
C GLU A 127 -5.17 -4.95 5.71
N LYS A 128 -5.24 -3.91 4.89
CA LYS A 128 -6.50 -3.26 4.53
C LYS A 128 -6.38 -2.71 3.13
N ALA A 129 -7.44 -2.83 2.35
CA ALA A 129 -7.62 -2.02 1.14
C ALA A 129 -9.08 -1.58 1.02
N VAL A 130 -9.28 -0.40 0.46
CA VAL A 130 -10.58 0.20 0.18
C VAL A 130 -10.57 0.70 -1.26
N VAL A 131 -11.62 0.42 -2.01
CA VAL A 131 -11.83 0.91 -3.37
C VAL A 131 -13.20 1.58 -3.44
N GLY A 132 -13.24 2.87 -3.79
CA GLY A 132 -14.50 3.63 -3.90
C GLY A 132 -15.30 3.68 -2.59
N GLY A 133 -14.65 3.54 -1.43
CA GLY A 133 -15.28 3.47 -0.11
C GLY A 133 -15.79 2.09 0.30
N VAL A 134 -15.54 1.06 -0.52
CA VAL A 134 -15.88 -0.33 -0.22
C VAL A 134 -14.61 -1.09 0.20
N PRO A 135 -14.58 -1.74 1.37
CA PRO A 135 -13.44 -2.57 1.77
C PRO A 135 -13.29 -3.76 0.85
N VAL A 136 -12.05 -4.07 0.51
CA VAL A 136 -11.71 -5.28 -0.21
C VAL A 136 -11.79 -6.47 0.76
N PRO A 137 -12.47 -7.57 0.39
CA PRO A 137 -12.56 -8.76 1.25
C PRO A 137 -11.20 -9.38 1.53
N SER A 138 -11.00 -9.94 2.73
CA SER A 138 -9.73 -10.55 3.16
C SER A 138 -9.20 -11.59 2.18
N GLY A 139 -10.04 -12.48 1.65
CA GLY A 139 -9.60 -13.49 0.67
C GLY A 139 -9.07 -12.93 -0.66
N VAL A 140 -9.36 -11.66 -0.98
CA VAL A 140 -8.72 -10.94 -2.11
C VAL A 140 -7.40 -10.31 -1.66
N LEU A 141 -7.34 -9.76 -0.45
CA LEU A 141 -6.11 -9.22 0.15
C LEU A 141 -5.04 -10.31 0.32
N ASP A 142 -5.44 -11.52 0.73
CA ASP A 142 -4.56 -12.67 0.90
C ASP A 142 -3.92 -13.06 -0.44
N LYS A 143 -4.72 -13.16 -1.51
CA LYS A 143 -4.21 -13.43 -2.86
C LYS A 143 -3.27 -12.35 -3.39
N LEU A 144 -3.60 -11.08 -3.13
CA LEU A 144 -2.74 -9.96 -3.50
C LEU A 144 -1.41 -10.04 -2.74
N THR A 145 -1.48 -10.36 -1.45
CA THR A 145 -0.31 -10.58 -0.59
C THR A 145 0.58 -11.70 -1.13
N ASP A 146 -0.01 -12.85 -1.48
CA ASP A 146 0.72 -13.97 -2.07
C ASP A 146 1.42 -13.57 -3.37
N THR A 147 0.68 -12.91 -4.28
CA THR A 147 1.21 -12.47 -5.58
C THR A 147 2.38 -11.48 -5.42
N LEU A 148 2.26 -10.52 -4.49
CA LEU A 148 3.33 -9.55 -4.21
C LEU A 148 4.57 -10.23 -3.64
N ASN A 149 4.40 -11.18 -2.71
CA ASN A 149 5.52 -11.93 -2.12
C ASN A 149 6.21 -12.84 -3.15
N GLU A 150 5.45 -13.47 -4.06
CA GLU A 150 6.00 -14.25 -5.17
C GLU A 150 6.82 -13.38 -6.11
N HIS A 151 6.30 -12.23 -6.51
CA HIS A 151 6.99 -11.28 -7.39
C HIS A 151 8.25 -10.70 -6.74
N LEU A 152 8.19 -10.35 -5.45
CA LEU A 152 9.36 -9.90 -4.70
C LEU A 152 10.44 -10.99 -4.68
N SER A 153 10.06 -12.21 -4.34
CA SER A 153 10.99 -13.34 -4.27
C SER A 153 11.64 -13.63 -5.63
N ALA A 154 10.87 -13.53 -6.72
CA ALA A 154 11.37 -13.72 -8.08
C ALA A 154 12.35 -12.61 -8.49
N LYS A 155 12.06 -11.35 -8.14
CA LYS A 155 12.85 -10.18 -8.57
C LYS A 155 14.12 -9.98 -7.75
N PHE A 156 14.06 -10.21 -6.44
CA PHE A 156 15.17 -9.92 -5.53
C PHE A 156 16.00 -11.16 -5.15
N GLY A 157 15.64 -12.36 -5.58
CA GLY A 157 16.51 -13.54 -5.46
C GLY A 157 17.00 -13.83 -4.02
N PRO A 158 18.21 -14.38 -3.82
CA PRO A 158 18.75 -14.73 -2.51
C PRO A 158 19.37 -13.53 -1.76
N ILE A 159 18.77 -12.35 -1.86
CA ILE A 159 19.20 -11.20 -1.06
C ILE A 159 18.69 -11.40 0.37
N THR A 160 19.60 -11.48 1.34
CA THR A 160 19.24 -11.57 2.76
C THR A 160 18.99 -10.16 3.30
N VAL A 161 17.74 -9.87 3.65
CA VAL A 161 17.37 -8.68 4.42
C VAL A 161 17.66 -8.95 5.89
N LYS A 162 18.51 -8.14 6.49
CA LYS A 162 18.85 -8.22 7.92
C LYS A 162 17.82 -7.50 8.77
N GLU A 163 17.46 -6.30 8.33
CA GLU A 163 16.64 -5.39 9.12
C GLU A 163 15.87 -4.46 8.20
N LEU A 164 14.64 -4.18 8.59
CA LEU A 164 13.78 -3.19 7.99
C LEU A 164 13.30 -2.26 9.10
N HIS A 165 13.44 -0.96 8.88
CA HIS A 165 12.90 0.06 9.76
C HIS A 165 12.05 1.04 8.95
N ILE A 166 10.77 1.15 9.30
CA ILE A 166 9.86 2.14 8.74
C ILE A 166 9.59 3.17 9.83
N GLY A 167 10.17 4.34 9.65
CA GLY A 167 9.91 5.51 10.48
C GLY A 167 8.91 6.43 9.81
N GLN A 168 8.63 7.56 10.46
CA GLN A 168 7.82 8.61 9.86
C GLN A 168 8.59 9.22 8.66
N GLY A 169 8.00 9.17 7.46
CA GLY A 169 8.55 9.78 6.26
C GLY A 169 9.67 9.00 5.57
N THR A 170 10.18 7.92 6.16
CA THR A 170 11.34 7.18 5.64
C THR A 170 11.26 5.68 5.90
N ALA A 171 11.83 4.90 4.98
CA ALA A 171 12.06 3.47 5.16
C ALA A 171 13.54 3.17 4.95
N THR A 172 14.12 2.36 5.84
CA THR A 172 15.51 1.91 5.77
C THR A 172 15.57 0.40 5.73
N ILE A 173 16.26 -0.14 4.73
CA ILE A 173 16.47 -1.57 4.54
C ILE A 173 17.97 -1.83 4.64
N SER A 174 18.35 -2.75 5.53
CA SER A 174 19.72 -3.24 5.67
C SER A 174 19.83 -4.66 5.16
N LEU A 175 20.78 -4.90 4.26
CA LEU A 175 21.08 -6.18 3.66
C LEU A 175 22.26 -6.85 4.37
N ALA A 176 22.23 -8.18 4.43
CA ALA A 176 23.29 -9.04 4.93
C ALA A 176 23.66 -10.11 3.89
N ARG A 177 24.79 -10.77 4.16
CA ARG A 177 25.37 -11.83 3.34
C ARG A 177 24.93 -13.19 3.84
#